data_AF-A0A3N0Z851-F1
#
_entry.id   AF-A0A3N0Z851-F1
#
_cell.length_a   1.000
_cell.length_b   1.000
_cell.length_c   1.000
_cell.angle_alpha   90.00
_cell.angle_beta   90.00
_cell.angle_gamma   90.00
#
_symmetry.space_group_name_H-M   'P 1'
#
loop_
_entity.id
_entity.type
_entity.pdbx_description
1 polymer ?
#
loop_
_entity_poly.entity_id
_entity_poly.type
_entity_poly.pdbx_seq_one_letter_code
_entity_poly.pdbx_strand_id
1 'polypeptide(L)'
;MEGQRWLPLEANPEVMNQFLRQLGLVPTWQFGDVYGLEPEVLSLVPRPVCAVLLLFPITEKYETFRQEEEAKIKAQGQEVSSDVYFMKQTIGNACGTIGLIHAVANNQRHLEFEPSSPLKAFLLQSAKMSPEEKATFLEKDEDSAEVCKKFMARDPQELRFTVVALSKA
;
A
#
# COMPACT_ATOMS: atom_id res chain seq x y z
N MET A 1 2.04 23.42 -10.47
CA MET A 1 2.27 22.20 -11.26
C MET A 1 1.20 21.22 -10.87
N GLU A 2 0.34 20.82 -11.80
CA GLU A 2 -0.62 19.75 -11.53
C GLU A 2 0.18 18.46 -11.29
N GLY A 3 0.13 17.95 -10.06
CA GLY A 3 0.86 16.74 -9.67
C GLY A 3 0.33 15.52 -10.42
N GLN A 4 1.20 14.52 -10.61
CA GLN A 4 0.82 13.25 -11.23
C GLN A 4 -0.37 12.63 -10.47
N ARG A 5 -1.43 12.29 -11.21
CA ARG A 5 -2.62 11.63 -10.67
C ARG A 5 -2.79 10.29 -11.36
N TRP A 6 -2.92 9.25 -10.56
CA TRP A 6 -3.35 7.95 -11.04
C TRP A 6 -4.86 7.83 -10.83
N LEU A 7 -5.49 6.78 -11.36
CA LEU A 7 -6.88 6.48 -11.00
C LEU A 7 -6.87 5.65 -9.71
N PRO A 8 -7.94 5.64 -8.91
CA PRO A 8 -7.97 4.84 -7.69
C PRO A 8 -7.92 3.33 -8.01
N LEU A 9 -7.22 2.56 -7.17
CA LEU A 9 -7.29 1.10 -7.20
C LEU A 9 -8.52 0.64 -6.40
N GLU A 10 -9.39 -0.14 -7.03
CA GLU A 10 -10.56 -0.73 -6.37
C GLU A 10 -10.10 -1.61 -5.20
N ALA A 11 -10.74 -1.46 -4.02
CA ALA A 11 -10.44 -2.27 -2.84
C ALA A 11 -11.07 -3.66 -2.96
N ASN A 12 -10.60 -4.44 -3.93
CA ASN A 12 -11.13 -5.74 -4.31
C ASN A 12 -9.99 -6.76 -4.36
N PRO A 13 -10.08 -7.89 -3.62
CA PRO A 13 -9.04 -8.91 -3.61
C PRO A 13 -8.64 -9.42 -4.99
N GLU A 14 -9.58 -9.56 -5.93
CA GLU A 14 -9.29 -10.02 -7.29
C GLU A 14 -8.37 -9.04 -8.02
N VAL A 15 -8.70 -7.75 -7.96
CA VAL A 15 -7.92 -6.65 -8.56
C VAL A 15 -6.52 -6.58 -7.92
N MET A 16 -6.44 -6.58 -6.59
CA MET A 16 -5.17 -6.51 -5.86
C MET A 16 -4.26 -7.71 -6.14
N ASN A 17 -4.83 -8.92 -6.13
CA ASN A 17 -4.07 -10.14 -6.40
C ASN A 17 -3.59 -10.19 -7.86
N GLN A 18 -4.43 -9.79 -8.81
CA GLN A 18 -4.04 -9.73 -10.21
C GLN A 18 -2.95 -8.67 -10.45
N PHE A 19 -3.06 -7.52 -9.81
CA PHE A 19 -2.04 -6.47 -9.84
C PHE A 19 -0.68 -6.97 -9.32
N LEU A 20 -0.65 -7.61 -8.15
CA LEU A 20 0.60 -8.13 -7.58
C LEU A 20 1.22 -9.26 -8.43
N ARG A 21 0.40 -10.12 -9.03
CA ARG A 21 0.88 -11.13 -9.99
C ARG A 21 1.55 -10.49 -11.20
N GLN A 22 0.98 -9.42 -11.76
CA GLN A 22 1.61 -8.70 -12.88
C GLN A 22 2.92 -8.01 -12.49
N LEU A 23 3.08 -7.65 -11.22
CA LEU A 23 4.33 -7.14 -10.67
C LEU A 23 5.33 -8.25 -10.26
N GLY A 24 5.03 -9.51 -10.60
CA GLY A 24 5.93 -10.65 -10.41
C GLY A 24 5.93 -11.22 -8.99
N LEU A 25 4.87 -11.00 -8.20
CA LEU A 25 4.68 -11.73 -6.94
C LEU A 25 4.18 -13.14 -7.25
N VAL A 26 4.86 -14.16 -6.73
CA VAL A 26 4.42 -15.56 -6.83
C VAL A 26 3.18 -15.74 -5.94
N PRO A 27 2.09 -16.38 -6.42
CA PRO A 27 0.81 -16.43 -5.71
C PRO A 27 0.79 -17.44 -4.54
N THR A 28 1.85 -17.48 -3.72
CA THR A 28 1.90 -18.22 -2.44
C THR A 28 1.12 -17.50 -1.33
N TRP A 29 0.87 -16.20 -1.50
CA TRP A 29 0.02 -15.37 -0.64
C TRP A 29 -1.01 -14.61 -1.48
N GLN A 30 -2.17 -14.34 -0.89
CA GLN A 30 -3.29 -13.71 -1.58
C GLN A 30 -4.06 -12.82 -0.61
N PHE A 31 -4.57 -11.70 -1.10
CA PHE A 31 -5.62 -10.93 -0.43
C PHE A 31 -6.94 -11.69 -0.47
N GLY A 32 -7.72 -11.54 0.60
CA GLY A 32 -9.10 -11.98 0.70
C GLY A 32 -9.91 -10.98 1.51
N ASP A 33 -11.24 -11.07 1.43
CA ASP A 33 -12.13 -10.17 2.15
C ASP A 33 -12.14 -10.44 3.66
N VAL A 34 -12.32 -9.37 4.43
CA VAL A 34 -12.63 -9.43 5.86
C VAL A 34 -14.08 -8.99 6.04
N TYR A 35 -14.97 -9.94 6.28
CA TYR A 35 -16.42 -9.67 6.35
C TYR A 35 -16.87 -9.01 7.66
N GLY A 36 -16.05 -9.03 8.70
CA GLY A 36 -16.37 -8.54 10.03
C GLY A 36 -15.17 -8.65 10.96
N LEU A 37 -15.22 -7.94 12.09
CA LEU A 37 -14.14 -7.89 13.08
C LEU A 37 -14.46 -8.71 14.34
N GLU A 38 -15.64 -9.32 14.38
CA GLU A 38 -16.06 -10.25 15.41
C GLU A 38 -15.24 -11.55 15.33
N PRO A 39 -14.90 -12.19 16.47
CA PRO A 39 -14.05 -13.38 16.48
C PRO A 39 -14.55 -14.51 15.57
N GLU A 40 -15.86 -14.74 15.51
CA GLU A 40 -16.48 -15.77 14.70
C GLU A 40 -16.29 -15.49 13.20
N VAL A 41 -16.40 -14.22 12.79
CA VAL A 41 -16.24 -13.81 11.39
C VAL A 41 -14.77 -13.80 10.99
N LEU A 42 -13.90 -13.29 11.87
CA LEU A 42 -12.44 -13.35 11.68
C LEU A 42 -11.88 -14.78 11.65
N SER A 43 -12.62 -15.76 12.15
CA SER A 43 -12.23 -17.17 12.03
C SER A 43 -12.21 -17.64 10.58
N LEU A 44 -13.01 -17.03 9.69
CA LEU A 44 -13.10 -17.35 8.27
C LEU A 44 -11.86 -16.92 7.47
N VAL A 45 -11.09 -15.95 7.98
CA VAL A 45 -9.88 -15.46 7.31
C VAL A 45 -8.80 -16.56 7.40
N PRO A 46 -8.25 -17.03 6.25
CA PRO A 46 -7.17 -18.00 6.24
C PRO A 46 -5.95 -17.52 7.03
N ARG A 47 -5.27 -18.45 7.70
CA ARG A 47 -4.07 -18.16 8.50
C ARG A 47 -2.86 -18.91 7.93
N PRO A 48 -1.63 -18.36 8.05
CA PRO A 48 -1.28 -17.09 8.71
C PRO A 48 -1.68 -15.83 7.91
N VAL A 49 -1.75 -14.67 8.59
CA VAL A 49 -1.97 -13.35 7.99
C VAL A 49 -0.74 -12.48 8.26
N CYS A 50 -0.18 -11.84 7.22
CA CYS A 50 1.02 -11.00 7.34
C CYS A 50 0.76 -9.51 7.13
N ALA A 51 -0.37 -9.14 6.52
CA ALA A 51 -0.78 -7.76 6.34
C ALA A 51 -2.31 -7.60 6.31
N VAL A 52 -2.79 -6.40 6.65
CA VAL A 52 -4.20 -5.99 6.49
C VAL A 52 -4.20 -4.64 5.77
N LEU A 53 -5.03 -4.49 4.74
CA LEU A 53 -5.30 -3.21 4.09
C LEU A 53 -6.66 -2.71 4.57
N LEU A 54 -6.69 -1.49 5.11
CA LEU A 54 -7.91 -0.83 5.54
C LEU A 54 -8.22 0.33 4.60
N LEU A 55 -9.33 0.24 3.88
CA LEU A 55 -9.92 1.36 3.14
C LEU A 55 -10.89 2.10 4.06
N PHE A 56 -10.73 3.42 4.20
CA PHE A 56 -11.66 4.23 4.99
C PHE A 56 -11.81 5.65 4.41
N PRO A 57 -12.94 6.32 4.69
CA PRO A 57 -13.20 7.65 4.14
C PRO A 57 -12.40 8.74 4.87
N ILE A 58 -11.86 9.67 4.09
CA ILE A 58 -11.25 10.91 4.56
C ILE A 58 -12.37 11.90 4.84
N THR A 59 -12.65 12.08 6.14
CA THR A 59 -13.63 13.06 6.65
C THR A 59 -12.91 14.21 7.33
N GLU A 60 -13.59 15.34 7.54
CA GLU A 60 -13.02 16.47 8.29
C GLU A 60 -12.59 16.05 9.70
N LYS A 61 -13.39 15.21 10.38
CA LYS A 61 -13.06 14.66 11.70
C LYS A 61 -11.77 13.85 11.67
N TYR A 62 -11.57 13.03 10.63
CA TYR A 62 -10.34 12.28 10.44
C TYR A 62 -9.15 13.20 10.17
N GLU A 63 -9.32 14.22 9.32
CA GLU A 63 -8.25 15.18 9.02
C GLU A 63 -7.79 15.96 10.25
N THR A 64 -8.72 16.40 11.10
CA THR A 64 -8.39 17.01 12.40
C THR A 64 -7.61 16.05 13.28
N PHE A 65 -8.11 14.81 13.44
CA PHE A 65 -7.41 13.79 14.24
C PHE A 65 -6.00 13.50 13.71
N ARG A 66 -5.84 13.37 12.39
CA ARG A 66 -4.55 13.13 11.73
C ARG A 66 -3.54 14.24 12.02
N GLN A 67 -3.98 15.50 11.93
CA GLN A 67 -3.11 16.66 12.20
C GLN A 67 -2.70 16.73 13.68
N GLU A 68 -3.62 16.43 14.60
CA GLU A 68 -3.34 16.36 16.03
C GLU A 68 -2.34 15.25 16.35
N GLU A 69 -2.52 14.06 15.77
CA GLU A 69 -1.62 12.91 15.93
C GLU A 69 -0.22 13.19 15.36
N GLU A 70 -0.14 13.78 14.17
CA GLU A 70 1.13 14.19 13.55
C GLU A 70 1.87 15.23 14.42
N ALA A 71 1.16 16.25 14.92
CA ALA A 71 1.75 17.27 15.79
C ALA A 71 2.23 16.66 17.11
N LYS A 72 1.45 15.75 17.71
CA LYS A 72 1.81 15.03 18.93
C LYS A 72 3.08 14.21 18.74
N ILE A 73 3.16 13.42 17.67
CA ILE A 73 4.35 12.59 17.37
C ILE A 73 5.58 13.46 17.10
N LYS A 74 5.45 14.59 16.40
CA LYS A 74 6.56 15.54 16.20
C LYS A 74 7.07 16.14 17.51
N ALA A 75 6.16 16.42 18.45
CA ALA A 75 6.51 17.02 19.74
C ALA A 75 7.08 16.02 20.74
N GLN A 76 6.52 14.80 20.78
CA GLN A 76 6.82 13.79 21.80
C GLN A 76 7.81 12.72 21.32
N GLY A 77 8.00 12.60 20.01
CA GLY A 77 8.68 11.47 19.38
C GLY A 77 7.81 10.22 19.37
N GLN A 78 8.30 9.22 18.63
CA GLN A 78 7.82 7.85 18.68
C GLN A 78 8.99 6.93 18.32
N GLU A 79 8.94 5.68 18.78
CA GLU A 79 9.88 4.66 18.34
C GLU A 79 9.39 4.04 17.04
N VAL A 80 10.27 4.03 16.02
CA VAL A 80 10.03 3.35 14.75
C VAL A 80 11.24 2.47 14.46
N SER A 81 11.01 1.18 14.23
CA SER A 81 12.09 0.25 13.85
C SER A 81 12.73 0.69 12.53
N SER A 82 14.06 0.59 12.45
CA SER A 82 14.82 0.82 11.22
C SER A 82 14.50 -0.16 10.11
N ASP A 83 13.88 -1.31 10.45
CA ASP A 83 13.52 -2.36 9.50
C ASP A 83 12.22 -2.04 8.76
N VAL A 84 11.46 -1.03 9.20
CA VAL A 84 10.22 -0.62 8.56
C VAL A 84 10.52 0.03 7.21
N TYR A 85 9.97 -0.57 6.16
CA TYR A 85 9.91 0.06 4.84
C TYR A 85 8.72 1.02 4.80
N PHE A 86 9.01 2.32 4.76
CA PHE A 86 8.02 3.38 4.63
C PHE A 86 8.33 4.29 3.45
N MET A 87 7.28 4.72 2.73
CA MET A 87 7.35 5.70 1.64
C MET A 87 6.17 6.66 1.72
N LYS A 88 6.39 7.91 1.30
CA LYS A 88 5.32 8.93 1.23
C LYS A 88 4.45 8.74 -0.01
N GLN A 89 3.22 9.22 0.08
CA GLN A 89 2.34 9.38 -1.08
C GLN A 89 2.44 10.81 -1.61
N THR A 90 3.01 10.96 -2.80
CA THR A 90 3.09 12.23 -3.54
C THR A 90 2.24 12.23 -4.81
N ILE A 91 1.79 11.05 -5.24
CA ILE A 91 0.91 10.83 -6.39
C ILE A 91 -0.55 10.76 -5.92
N GLY A 92 -1.42 11.56 -6.54
CA GLY A 92 -2.85 11.53 -6.26
C GLY A 92 -3.47 10.17 -6.60
N ASN A 93 -4.34 9.65 -5.72
CA ASN A 93 -5.02 8.35 -5.82
C ASN A 93 -4.12 7.10 -5.83
N ALA A 94 -2.82 7.23 -5.58
CA ALA A 94 -1.91 6.08 -5.51
C ALA A 94 -1.94 5.33 -4.16
N CYS A 95 -2.89 5.65 -3.26
CA CYS A 95 -2.95 5.05 -1.92
C CYS A 95 -3.08 3.53 -1.96
N GLY A 96 -3.86 2.98 -2.90
CA GLY A 96 -3.98 1.52 -3.08
C GLY A 96 -2.66 0.87 -3.48
N THR A 97 -1.94 1.43 -4.46
CA THR A 97 -0.62 0.94 -4.87
C THR A 97 0.40 1.06 -3.73
N ILE A 98 0.44 2.19 -3.04
CA ILE A 98 1.36 2.42 -1.92
C ILE A 98 1.06 1.46 -0.77
N GLY A 99 -0.21 1.23 -0.45
CA GLY A 99 -0.63 0.24 0.54
C GLY A 99 -0.16 -1.16 0.18
N LEU A 100 -0.31 -1.57 -1.08
CA LEU A 100 0.19 -2.87 -1.56
C LEU A 100 1.72 -2.97 -1.47
N ILE A 101 2.45 -1.91 -1.86
CA ILE A 101 3.91 -1.84 -1.73
C ILE A 101 4.30 -1.97 -0.25
N HIS A 102 3.66 -1.25 0.67
CA HIS A 102 3.95 -1.35 2.10
C HIS A 102 3.69 -2.76 2.65
N ALA A 103 2.57 -3.38 2.26
CA ALA A 103 2.23 -4.75 2.68
C ALA A 103 3.28 -5.76 2.22
N VAL A 104 3.74 -5.65 0.96
CA VAL A 104 4.77 -6.54 0.41
C VAL A 104 6.15 -6.24 0.99
N ALA A 105 6.55 -4.98 1.04
CA ALA A 105 7.89 -4.55 1.44
C ALA A 105 8.24 -4.97 2.87
N ASN A 106 7.27 -4.86 3.79
CA ASN A 106 7.43 -5.21 5.20
C ASN A 106 7.27 -6.72 5.47
N ASN A 107 6.91 -7.52 4.47
CA ASN A 107 6.74 -8.97 4.60
C ASN A 107 7.59 -9.80 3.63
N GLN A 108 8.62 -9.21 3.03
CA GLN A 108 9.47 -9.86 2.02
C GLN A 108 10.04 -11.21 2.43
N ARG A 109 10.23 -11.47 3.74
CA ARG A 109 10.71 -12.76 4.25
C ARG A 109 9.74 -13.93 4.06
N HIS A 110 8.46 -13.65 3.84
CA HIS A 110 7.41 -14.64 3.64
C HIS A 110 6.99 -14.77 2.18
N LEU A 111 7.41 -13.82 1.34
CA LEU A 111 6.92 -13.65 -0.02
C LEU A 111 7.96 -14.11 -1.02
N GLU A 112 7.48 -14.74 -2.09
CA GLU A 112 8.29 -15.20 -3.20
C GLU A 112 8.03 -14.32 -4.42
N PHE A 113 9.10 -14.05 -5.16
CA PHE A 113 9.06 -13.19 -6.35
C PHE A 113 9.62 -13.94 -7.54
N GLU A 114 9.04 -13.72 -8.70
CA GLU A 114 9.59 -14.19 -9.97
C GLU A 114 10.98 -13.58 -10.21
N PRO A 115 11.91 -14.30 -10.89
CA PRO A 115 13.29 -13.81 -11.12
C PRO A 115 13.37 -12.42 -11.77
N SER A 116 12.40 -12.05 -12.60
CA SER A 116 12.30 -10.76 -13.29
C SER A 116 11.21 -9.85 -12.70
N SER A 117 10.86 -10.00 -11.42
CA SER A 117 9.81 -9.20 -10.77
C SER A 117 10.18 -7.70 -10.73
N PRO A 118 9.38 -6.82 -11.38
CA PRO A 118 9.56 -5.37 -11.29
C PRO A 118 9.44 -4.87 -9.85
N LEU A 119 8.49 -5.41 -9.07
CA LEU A 119 8.32 -5.04 -7.67
C LEU A 119 9.54 -5.43 -6.83
N LYS A 120 10.14 -6.61 -7.05
CA LYS A 120 11.37 -6.96 -6.34
C LYS A 120 12.51 -6.01 -6.68
N ALA A 121 12.67 -5.66 -7.95
CA ALA A 121 13.68 -4.71 -8.40
C ALA A 121 13.46 -3.32 -7.77
N PHE A 122 12.23 -2.82 -7.74
CA PHE A 122 11.85 -1.57 -7.09
C PHE A 122 12.21 -1.58 -5.60
N LEU A 123 11.84 -2.63 -4.87
CA LEU A 123 12.11 -2.76 -3.43
C LEU A 123 13.61 -2.80 -3.11
N LEU A 124 14.41 -3.47 -3.95
CA LEU A 124 15.86 -3.53 -3.78
C LEU A 124 16.54 -2.18 -4.06
N GLN A 125 16.15 -1.50 -5.14
CA GLN A 125 16.72 -0.20 -5.52
C GLN A 125 16.36 0.89 -4.51
N SER A 126 15.15 0.84 -3.96
CA SER A 126 14.63 1.85 -3.06
C SER A 126 14.91 1.58 -1.58
N ALA A 127 15.48 0.43 -1.21
CA ALA A 127 15.65 0.01 0.18
C ALA A 127 16.36 1.05 1.08
N LYS A 128 17.38 1.73 0.55
CA LYS A 128 18.19 2.72 1.30
C LYS A 128 17.75 4.18 1.11
N MET A 129 16.70 4.42 0.33
CA MET A 129 16.17 5.76 0.08
C MET A 129 15.36 6.24 1.28
N SER A 130 15.35 7.56 1.50
CA SER A 130 14.40 8.21 2.41
C SER A 130 12.94 8.00 1.95
N PRO A 131 11.94 8.14 2.84
CA PRO A 131 10.53 8.02 2.46
C PRO A 131 10.11 8.95 1.31
N GLU A 132 10.70 10.14 1.22
CA GLU A 132 10.50 11.12 0.15
C GLU A 132 11.12 10.64 -1.17
N GLU A 133 12.38 10.19 -1.13
CA GLU A 133 13.07 9.68 -2.31
C GLU A 133 12.39 8.44 -2.89
N LYS A 134 11.86 7.54 -2.05
CA LYS A 134 11.04 6.40 -2.48
C LYS A 134 9.80 6.84 -3.25
N ALA A 135 9.15 7.92 -2.81
CA ALA A 135 7.97 8.47 -3.48
C ALA A 135 8.34 9.04 -4.87
N THR A 136 9.39 9.84 -4.94
CA THR A 136 9.92 10.36 -6.22
C THR A 136 10.43 9.25 -7.14
N PHE A 137 10.96 8.17 -6.59
CA PHE A 137 11.37 7.01 -7.37
C PHE A 137 10.17 6.30 -8.00
N LEU A 138 9.07 6.11 -7.25
CA LEU A 138 7.81 5.55 -7.77
C LEU A 138 7.19 6.43 -8.88
N GLU A 139 7.28 7.76 -8.77
CA GLU A 139 6.80 8.69 -9.82
C GLU A 139 7.48 8.48 -11.18
N LYS A 140 8.75 8.06 -11.15
CA LYS A 140 9.60 7.84 -12.33
C LYS A 140 9.60 6.39 -12.81
N ASP A 141 8.99 5.48 -12.06
CA ASP A 141 8.91 4.06 -12.40
C ASP A 141 7.81 3.85 -13.45
N GLU A 142 8.21 3.96 -14.73
CA GLU A 142 7.31 3.81 -15.87
C GLU A 142 6.66 2.42 -15.93
N ASP A 143 7.40 1.37 -15.57
CA ASP A 143 6.91 -0.02 -15.58
C ASP A 143 5.77 -0.20 -14.56
N SER A 144 5.98 0.26 -13.33
CA SER A 144 4.94 0.24 -12.29
C SER A 144 3.75 1.14 -12.65
N ALA A 145 4.00 2.31 -13.25
CA ALA A 145 2.96 3.23 -13.67
C ALA A 145 2.10 2.68 -14.82
N GLU A 146 2.67 1.93 -15.76
CA GLU A 146 1.93 1.27 -16.84
C GLU A 146 1.01 0.17 -16.32
N VAL A 147 1.49 -0.67 -15.40
CA VAL A 147 0.67 -1.70 -14.76
C VAL A 147 -0.46 -1.04 -13.99
N CYS A 148 -0.16 0.00 -13.19
CA CYS A 148 -1.18 0.77 -12.47
C CYS A 148 -2.27 1.26 -13.43
N LYS A 149 -1.92 1.92 -14.53
CA LYS A 149 -2.88 2.44 -15.52
C LYS A 149 -3.81 1.36 -16.11
N LYS A 150 -3.37 0.11 -16.24
CA LYS A 150 -4.19 -1.00 -16.78
C LYS A 150 -5.30 -1.45 -15.84
N PHE A 151 -5.08 -1.40 -14.52
CA PHE A 151 -6.04 -1.86 -13.50
C PHE A 151 -7.02 -0.79 -13.03
N MET A 152 -6.91 0.39 -13.60
CA MET A 152 -7.33 1.63 -12.97
C MET A 152 -8.59 2.24 -13.60
N ALA A 153 -9.27 1.51 -14.48
CA ALA A 153 -10.34 2.04 -15.34
C ALA A 153 -11.77 2.07 -14.72
N ARG A 154 -11.93 2.10 -13.40
CA ARG A 154 -13.27 2.15 -12.76
C ARG A 154 -13.40 3.32 -11.79
N ASP A 155 -14.38 4.16 -12.09
CA ASP A 155 -14.87 5.35 -11.36
C ASP A 155 -13.86 6.45 -10.95
N PRO A 156 -13.66 7.48 -11.80
CA PRO A 156 -12.74 8.59 -11.51
C PRO A 156 -13.25 9.60 -10.48
N GLN A 157 -14.47 9.46 -9.94
CA GLN A 157 -15.08 10.47 -9.05
C GLN A 157 -14.99 10.12 -7.55
N GLU A 158 -14.60 8.90 -7.19
CA GLU A 158 -14.53 8.45 -5.80
C GLU A 158 -13.19 8.82 -5.14
N LEU A 159 -13.06 10.08 -4.70
CA LEU A 159 -11.79 10.71 -4.32
C LEU A 159 -11.58 10.90 -2.80
N ARG A 160 -12.45 10.35 -1.95
CA ARG A 160 -12.40 10.58 -0.49
C ARG A 160 -12.06 9.33 0.31
N PHE A 161 -11.28 8.41 -0.24
CA PHE A 161 -10.86 7.22 0.48
C PHE A 161 -9.34 7.13 0.53
N THR A 162 -8.83 6.58 1.62
CA THR A 162 -7.41 6.25 1.77
C THR A 162 -7.27 4.79 2.17
N VAL A 163 -6.14 4.20 1.76
CA VAL A 163 -5.74 2.84 2.10
C VAL A 163 -4.53 2.92 3.02
N VAL A 164 -4.57 2.19 4.13
CA VAL A 164 -3.42 2.02 5.03
C VAL A 164 -3.09 0.53 5.13
N ALA A 165 -1.80 0.22 5.03
CA ALA A 165 -1.28 -1.12 5.28
C ALA A 165 -0.84 -1.26 6.74
N LEU A 166 -1.35 -2.30 7.39
CA LEU A 166 -0.92 -2.73 8.71
C LEU A 166 -0.09 -3.99 8.54
N SER A 167 1.12 -3.99 9.08
CA SER A 167 2.03 -5.14 9.08
C SER A 167 2.74 -5.21 10.41
N LYS A 168 3.09 -6.41 10.84
CA LYS A 168 3.89 -6.58 12.05
C LYS A 168 5.32 -6.11 11.76
N ALA A 169 5.84 -5.20 12.59
CA ALA A 169 7.23 -4.79 12.58
C ALA A 169 8.18 -5.96 12.86
#